data_AF-A0A6B9V7Y9-F1
#
_entry.id   AF-A0A6B9V7Y9-F1
#
_cell.length_a   1.000
_cell.length_b   1.000
_cell.length_c   1.000
_cell.angle_alpha   90.00
_cell.angle_beta   90.00
_cell.angle_gamma   90.00
#
_symmetry.space_group_name_H-M   'P 1'
#
loop_
_entity.id
_entity.type
_entity.pdbx_description
1 polymer ?
#
loop_
_entity_poly.entity_id
_entity_poly.type
_entity_poly.pdbx_seq_one_letter_code
_entity_poly.pdbx_strand_id
1 'polypeptide(L)'
;MASLSEGENDSSLTRFTIAGLFLSATELKEAGVKFEVKKASQCLLDLQLSGHILRIPFFRVEDITEVVLRNLSAFEQCHCINESYLADYIAVLDFLINTDKDVDLLIKNGIIENWLGDSNAVAKMFNGLGVNIMYPDFNVQYSLIFQRLNAFCARPWNKKVATYCNTPCKTVVSIAGIFLLVLTVIQTVFSILQGVH
;
A
#
# COMPACT_ATOMS: atom_id res chain seq x y z
N MET A 1 27.00 39.55 -9.67
CA MET A 1 25.70 39.10 -9.10
C MET A 1 24.85 38.61 -10.26
N ALA A 2 24.88 37.31 -10.51
CA ALA A 2 23.97 36.65 -11.44
C ALA A 2 23.29 35.52 -10.65
N SER A 3 21.98 35.57 -10.66
CA SER A 3 21.05 34.77 -9.86
C SER A 3 21.08 33.31 -10.29
N LEU A 4 21.20 32.41 -9.33
CA LEU A 4 20.87 30.98 -9.47
C LEU A 4 19.38 30.82 -9.23
N SER A 5 18.64 30.39 -10.24
CA SER A 5 17.32 29.78 -10.09
C SER A 5 16.99 29.09 -11.41
N GLU A 6 17.04 27.76 -11.43
CA GLU A 6 16.04 26.87 -12.02
C GLU A 6 16.63 25.46 -12.06
N GLY A 7 16.28 24.66 -11.05
CA GLY A 7 16.61 23.25 -10.94
C GLY A 7 15.51 22.45 -10.23
N GLU A 8 14.26 22.93 -10.28
CA GLU A 8 13.13 22.37 -9.53
C GLU A 8 11.99 21.88 -10.45
N ASN A 9 12.27 21.51 -11.69
CA ASN A 9 11.20 21.15 -12.63
C ASN A 9 11.35 19.82 -13.37
N ASP A 10 12.43 19.06 -13.15
CA ASP A 10 12.64 17.79 -13.88
C ASP A 10 12.08 16.57 -13.11
N SER A 11 12.24 16.53 -11.78
CA SER A 11 11.70 15.42 -10.94
C SER A 11 10.17 15.37 -10.86
N SER A 12 9.51 16.52 -11.10
CA SER A 12 8.05 16.62 -11.18
C SER A 12 7.56 16.05 -12.51
N LEU A 13 8.23 16.37 -13.62
CA LEU A 13 7.88 15.91 -14.97
C LEU A 13 7.97 14.38 -15.14
N THR A 14 8.95 13.72 -14.51
CA THR A 14 9.02 12.24 -14.47
C THR A 14 7.86 11.66 -13.65
N ARG A 15 7.52 12.27 -12.51
CA ARG A 15 6.32 11.89 -11.72
C ARG A 15 5.02 12.03 -12.51
N PHE A 16 4.93 13.03 -13.39
CA PHE A 16 3.74 13.27 -14.23
C PHE A 16 3.58 12.29 -15.40
N THR A 17 4.67 11.76 -15.95
CA THR A 17 4.58 10.84 -17.12
C THR A 17 4.24 9.40 -16.68
N ILE A 18 4.54 9.03 -15.44
CA ILE A 18 4.18 7.73 -14.84
C ILE A 18 2.86 7.80 -14.02
N ALA A 19 2.09 8.88 -14.15
CA ALA A 19 0.81 9.09 -13.45
C ALA A 19 -0.34 8.14 -13.92
N GLY A 20 -0.03 7.07 -14.65
CA GLY A 20 -0.95 6.01 -15.03
C GLY A 20 -1.32 5.02 -13.92
N LEU A 21 -1.44 5.52 -12.68
CA LEU A 21 -1.89 4.90 -11.42
C LEU A 21 -0.84 4.13 -10.60
N PHE A 22 0.14 4.81 -10.01
CA PHE A 22 0.79 4.24 -8.83
C PHE A 22 -0.15 4.37 -7.62
N LEU A 23 -0.66 3.24 -7.13
CA LEU A 23 -1.60 3.17 -6.01
C LEU A 23 -0.84 2.88 -4.71
N SER A 24 -1.28 3.51 -3.62
CA SER A 24 -0.74 3.25 -2.28
C SER A 24 -1.08 1.84 -1.79
N ALA A 25 -0.40 1.36 -0.75
CA ALA A 25 -0.67 0.05 -0.19
C ALA A 25 -2.14 -0.11 0.26
N THR A 26 -2.70 0.94 0.85
CA THR A 26 -4.12 0.98 1.27
C THR A 26 -5.05 0.91 0.06
N GLU A 27 -4.80 1.71 -0.98
CA GLU A 27 -5.63 1.71 -2.20
C GLU A 27 -5.58 0.37 -2.94
N LEU A 28 -4.39 -0.25 -3.02
CA LEU A 28 -4.22 -1.59 -3.58
C LEU A 28 -5.01 -2.62 -2.77
N LYS A 29 -4.95 -2.55 -1.44
CA LYS A 29 -5.75 -3.43 -0.58
C LYS A 29 -7.25 -3.22 -0.77
N GLU A 30 -7.69 -1.98 -0.89
CA GLU A 30 -9.10 -1.63 -1.18
C GLU A 30 -9.54 -2.10 -2.57
N ALA A 31 -8.62 -2.31 -3.51
CA ALA A 31 -8.92 -2.95 -4.78
C ALA A 31 -8.86 -4.50 -4.74
N GLY A 32 -8.53 -5.09 -3.58
CA GLY A 32 -8.49 -6.54 -3.37
C GLY A 32 -7.10 -7.17 -3.52
N VAL A 33 -6.04 -6.37 -3.61
CA VAL A 33 -4.66 -6.87 -3.58
C VAL A 33 -4.30 -7.31 -2.16
N LYS A 34 -3.62 -8.45 -2.04
CA LYS A 34 -3.11 -8.98 -0.77
C LYS A 34 -1.62 -8.72 -0.66
N PHE A 35 -1.16 -8.46 0.55
CA PHE A 35 0.25 -8.23 0.87
C PHE A 35 0.79 -9.41 1.65
N GLU A 36 1.96 -9.92 1.27
CA GLU A 36 2.63 -11.02 1.95
C GLU A 36 4.14 -10.76 2.05
N VAL A 37 4.75 -11.26 3.11
CA VAL A 37 6.22 -11.25 3.25
C VAL A 37 6.83 -12.27 2.28
N LYS A 38 7.85 -11.84 1.54
CA LYS A 38 8.65 -12.75 0.71
C LYS A 38 9.71 -13.47 1.55
N LYS A 39 9.31 -14.57 2.19
CA LYS A 39 10.13 -15.32 3.18
C LYS A 39 11.45 -15.90 2.66
N ALA A 40 11.55 -16.19 1.36
CA ALA A 40 12.70 -16.91 0.76
C ALA A 40 13.69 -16.00 0.02
N SER A 41 13.54 -14.68 0.10
CA SER A 41 14.43 -13.78 -0.64
C SER A 41 15.68 -13.44 0.16
N GLN A 42 16.83 -13.55 -0.51
CA GLN A 42 18.12 -13.04 0.00
C GLN A 42 18.38 -11.59 -0.45
N CYS A 43 17.49 -11.02 -1.27
CA CYS A 43 17.65 -9.69 -1.85
C CYS A 43 16.50 -8.78 -1.38
N LEU A 44 16.83 -7.62 -0.80
CA LEU A 44 15.85 -6.64 -0.34
C LEU A 44 15.01 -6.05 -1.49
N LEU A 45 15.55 -6.05 -2.70
CA LEU A 45 14.92 -5.45 -3.88
C LEU A 45 13.91 -6.39 -4.57
N ASP A 46 13.78 -7.62 -4.10
CA ASP A 46 13.13 -8.70 -4.84
C ASP A 46 11.59 -8.71 -4.69
N LEU A 47 10.92 -7.78 -5.38
CA LEU A 47 9.47 -7.69 -5.44
C LEU A 47 8.85 -8.80 -6.32
N GLN A 48 7.71 -9.37 -5.92
CA GLN A 48 7.00 -10.37 -6.74
C GLN A 48 5.50 -10.19 -6.72
N LEU A 49 4.87 -10.25 -7.90
CA LEU A 49 3.42 -10.32 -8.03
C LEU A 49 3.00 -11.73 -8.47
N SER A 50 2.11 -12.37 -7.71
CA SER A 50 1.51 -13.67 -8.03
C SER A 50 -0.01 -13.57 -7.97
N GLY A 51 -0.65 -13.47 -9.13
CA GLY A 51 -2.08 -13.17 -9.21
C GLY A 51 -2.38 -11.79 -8.65
N HIS A 52 -3.10 -11.73 -7.52
CA HIS A 52 -3.42 -10.50 -6.79
C HIS A 52 -2.65 -10.39 -5.46
N ILE A 53 -1.58 -11.16 -5.29
CA ILE A 53 -0.74 -11.14 -4.08
C ILE A 53 0.58 -10.45 -4.43
N LEU A 54 0.82 -9.30 -3.81
CA LEU A 54 2.09 -8.58 -3.87
C LEU A 54 2.97 -9.04 -2.70
N ARG A 55 4.09 -9.67 -3.04
CA ARG A 55 5.10 -10.14 -2.09
C ARG A 55 6.25 -9.16 -2.04
N ILE A 56 6.50 -8.65 -0.84
CA ILE A 56 7.55 -7.68 -0.56
C ILE A 56 8.52 -8.34 0.44
N PRO A 57 9.84 -8.24 0.23
CA PRO A 57 10.82 -8.64 1.23
C PRO A 57 10.58 -7.94 2.57
N PHE A 58 10.88 -8.64 3.66
CA PHE A 58 10.87 -8.04 5.00
C PHE A 58 11.99 -7.03 5.13
N PHE A 59 11.72 -5.88 5.75
CA PHE A 59 12.77 -4.95 6.15
C PHE A 59 12.43 -4.22 7.46
N ARG A 60 13.48 -3.90 8.22
CA ARG A 60 13.42 -3.09 9.43
C ARG A 60 13.64 -1.63 9.07
N VAL A 61 12.85 -0.75 9.69
CA VAL A 61 13.01 0.70 9.61
C VAL A 61 13.43 1.21 10.98
N GLU A 62 14.64 1.75 11.05
CA GLU A 62 15.29 2.30 12.25
C GLU A 62 15.98 3.62 11.91
N ASP A 63 16.56 4.30 12.91
CA ASP A 63 17.11 5.65 12.76
C ASP A 63 18.17 5.77 11.64
N ILE A 64 18.93 4.71 11.40
CA ILE A 64 19.99 4.69 10.37
C ILE A 64 19.48 4.40 8.96
N THR A 65 18.23 3.90 8.81
CA THR A 65 17.70 3.41 7.54
C THR A 65 17.73 4.50 6.46
N GLU A 66 17.30 5.72 6.79
CA GLU A 66 17.29 6.83 5.82
C GLU A 66 18.70 7.15 5.30
N VAL A 67 19.68 7.25 6.22
CA VAL A 67 21.07 7.57 5.89
C VAL A 67 21.67 6.48 5.00
N VAL A 68 21.42 5.21 5.32
CA VAL A 68 21.89 4.08 4.51
C VAL A 68 21.29 4.12 3.11
N LEU A 69 19.96 4.29 2.98
CA LEU A 69 19.30 4.33 1.67
C LEU A 69 19.80 5.51 0.83
N ARG A 70 19.92 6.71 1.41
CA ARG A 70 20.45 7.89 0.68
C ARG A 70 21.89 7.69 0.21
N ASN A 71 22.75 7.13 1.05
CA ASN A 71 24.14 6.87 0.68
C ASN A 71 24.25 5.82 -0.44
N LEU A 72 23.44 4.75 -0.38
CA LEU A 72 23.40 3.74 -1.42
C LEU A 72 22.83 4.30 -2.73
N SER A 73 21.79 5.15 -2.67
CA SER A 73 21.26 5.83 -3.86
C SER A 73 22.28 6.78 -4.48
N ALA A 74 23.03 7.53 -3.66
CA ALA A 74 24.10 8.39 -4.16
C ALA A 74 25.22 7.57 -4.84
N PHE A 75 25.60 6.45 -4.23
CA PHE A 75 26.57 5.52 -4.82
C PHE A 75 26.08 4.98 -6.17
N GLU A 76 24.83 4.52 -6.25
CA GLU A 76 24.22 4.01 -7.49
C GLU A 76 24.20 5.10 -8.57
N GLN A 77 23.79 6.33 -8.23
CA GLN A 77 23.78 7.45 -9.18
C GLN A 77 25.17 7.88 -9.66
N CYS A 78 26.21 7.75 -8.84
CA CYS A 78 27.57 8.14 -9.23
C CYS A 78 28.30 7.06 -10.04
N HIS A 79 27.97 5.78 -9.86
CA HIS A 79 28.78 4.67 -10.37
C HIS A 79 28.02 3.70 -11.27
N CYS A 80 26.69 3.68 -11.20
CA CYS A 80 25.81 2.68 -11.83
C CYS A 80 24.65 3.34 -12.58
N ILE A 81 24.90 4.44 -13.31
CA ILE A 81 23.88 5.27 -13.98
C ILE A 81 22.92 4.45 -14.89
N ASN A 82 23.38 3.31 -15.43
CA ASN A 82 22.58 2.44 -16.30
C ASN A 82 21.86 1.28 -15.56
N GLU A 83 22.03 1.17 -14.24
CA GLU A 83 21.54 0.06 -13.40
C GLU A 83 20.90 0.60 -12.11
N SER A 84 19.82 1.38 -12.25
CA SER A 84 19.11 2.08 -11.16
C SER A 84 18.20 1.19 -10.30
N TYR A 85 18.63 -0.02 -9.95
CA TYR A 85 17.78 -1.01 -9.28
C TYR A 85 17.30 -0.55 -7.89
N LEU A 86 18.17 0.11 -7.12
CA LEU A 86 17.84 0.62 -5.79
C LEU A 86 16.98 1.87 -5.89
N ALA A 87 17.33 2.83 -6.74
CA ALA A 87 16.52 4.01 -6.99
C ALA A 87 15.10 3.61 -7.40
N ASP A 88 14.96 2.69 -8.35
CA ASP A 88 13.65 2.22 -8.79
C ASP A 88 12.89 1.52 -7.66
N TYR A 89 13.58 0.74 -6.82
CA TYR A 89 12.97 0.15 -5.63
C TYR A 89 12.54 1.19 -4.59
N ILE A 90 13.30 2.26 -4.39
CA ILE A 90 12.92 3.38 -3.52
C ILE A 90 11.67 4.06 -4.07
N ALA A 91 11.59 4.27 -5.39
CA ALA A 91 10.37 4.78 -6.02
C ALA A 91 9.18 3.82 -5.83
N VAL A 92 9.37 2.49 -5.92
CA VAL A 92 8.32 1.51 -5.57
C VAL A 92 7.82 1.72 -4.13
N LEU A 93 8.74 1.90 -3.18
CA LEU A 93 8.36 2.11 -1.77
C LEU A 93 7.67 3.46 -1.55
N ASP A 94 8.14 4.53 -2.20
CA ASP A 94 7.51 5.86 -2.21
C ASP A 94 6.05 5.78 -2.66
N PHE A 95 5.79 5.06 -3.76
CA PHE A 95 4.43 4.85 -4.26
C PHE A 95 3.54 4.05 -3.31
N LEU A 96 4.09 3.01 -2.67
CA LEU A 96 3.33 2.17 -1.75
C LEU A 96 3.06 2.86 -0.41
N ILE A 97 3.93 3.75 0.04
CA ILE A 97 3.96 4.28 1.42
C ILE A 97 3.76 5.80 1.42
N ASN A 98 2.53 6.24 1.17
CA ASN A 98 2.20 7.67 1.18
C ASN A 98 1.79 8.18 2.58
N THR A 99 1.13 7.33 3.37
CA THR A 99 0.53 7.69 4.66
C THR A 99 0.91 6.72 5.77
N ASP A 100 0.68 7.13 7.02
CA ASP A 100 0.78 6.28 8.20
C ASP A 100 -0.08 5.00 8.08
N LYS A 101 -1.25 5.09 7.45
CA LYS A 101 -2.12 3.92 7.19
C LYS A 101 -1.48 2.89 6.28
N ASP A 102 -0.73 3.32 5.28
CA ASP A 102 0.01 2.43 4.39
C ASP A 102 1.11 1.70 5.16
N VAL A 103 1.83 2.43 6.03
CA VAL A 103 2.83 1.85 6.93
C VAL A 103 2.20 0.84 7.87
N ASP A 104 1.13 1.20 8.57
CA ASP A 104 0.41 0.32 9.50
C ASP A 104 -0.08 -0.96 8.80
N LEU A 105 -0.53 -0.83 7.55
CA LEU A 105 -0.93 -1.98 6.76
C LEU A 105 0.26 -2.92 6.51
N LEU A 106 1.41 -2.39 6.12
CA LEU A 106 2.61 -3.19 5.84
C LEU A 106 3.19 -3.81 7.13
N ILE A 107 3.16 -3.09 8.26
CA ILE A 107 3.50 -3.64 9.59
C ILE A 107 2.58 -4.81 9.93
N LYS A 108 1.26 -4.63 9.75
CA LYS A 108 0.27 -5.67 10.04
C LYS A 108 0.49 -6.95 9.22
N ASN A 109 0.99 -6.82 7.99
CA ASN A 109 1.34 -7.97 7.15
C ASN A 109 2.75 -8.51 7.40
N GLY A 110 3.48 -7.96 8.38
CA GLY A 110 4.82 -8.38 8.76
C GLY A 110 5.90 -7.99 7.77
N ILE A 111 5.63 -7.07 6.84
CA ILE A 111 6.59 -6.61 5.82
C ILE A 111 7.55 -5.58 6.43
N ILE A 112 7.03 -4.67 7.26
CA ILE A 112 7.82 -3.64 7.95
C ILE A 112 7.91 -3.96 9.43
N GLU A 113 9.12 -3.92 9.96
CA GLU A 113 9.36 -3.81 11.40
C GLU A 113 9.72 -2.36 11.74
N ASN A 114 8.82 -1.64 12.41
CA ASN A 114 8.98 -0.23 12.73
C ASN A 114 9.69 -0.03 14.08
N TRP A 115 10.97 0.36 14.03
CA TRP A 115 11.79 0.73 15.20
C TRP A 115 11.85 2.25 15.42
N LEU A 116 11.30 3.08 14.52
CA LEU A 116 11.12 4.52 14.75
C LEU A 116 10.00 4.82 15.76
N GLY A 117 9.09 3.87 15.97
CA GLY A 117 7.99 3.99 16.93
C GLY A 117 6.80 4.85 16.48
N ASP A 118 6.90 5.51 15.33
CA ASP A 118 5.83 6.30 14.71
C ASP A 118 5.68 5.97 13.22
N SER A 119 4.50 5.51 12.82
CA SER A 119 4.20 5.18 11.42
C SER A 119 4.21 6.41 10.52
N ASN A 120 3.88 7.59 11.04
CA ASN A 120 3.96 8.83 10.26
C ASN A 120 5.42 9.24 9.99
N ALA A 121 6.33 9.02 10.94
CA ALA A 121 7.77 9.22 10.73
C ALA A 121 8.29 8.30 9.61
N VAL A 122 7.90 7.03 9.60
CA VAL A 122 8.26 6.08 8.52
C VAL A 122 7.74 6.56 7.17
N ALA A 123 6.47 6.96 7.07
CA ALA A 123 5.89 7.46 5.82
C ALA A 123 6.64 8.70 5.32
N LYS A 124 6.92 9.67 6.19
CA LYS A 124 7.71 10.87 5.85
C LYS A 124 9.12 10.53 5.36
N MET A 125 9.78 9.57 5.99
CA MET A 125 11.11 9.12 5.59
C MET A 125 11.08 8.63 4.14
N PHE A 126 10.19 7.68 3.80
CA PHE A 126 10.10 7.12 2.44
C PHE A 126 9.68 8.18 1.40
N ASN A 127 8.67 9.01 1.71
CA ASN A 127 8.24 10.12 0.87
C ASN A 127 9.37 11.14 0.57
N GLY A 128 10.35 11.24 1.48
CA GLY A 128 11.51 12.10 1.35
C GLY A 128 12.70 11.47 0.61
N LEU A 129 12.73 10.14 0.44
CA LEU A 129 13.83 9.44 -0.23
C LEU A 129 13.84 9.69 -1.74
N GLY A 130 12.66 9.85 -2.37
CA GLY A 130 12.55 10.13 -3.80
C GLY A 130 13.00 11.54 -4.22
N VAL A 131 13.30 12.42 -3.27
CA VAL A 131 13.79 13.79 -3.54
C VAL A 131 15.25 13.74 -3.98
N ASN A 132 15.58 14.44 -5.06
CA ASN A 132 16.93 14.52 -5.65
C ASN A 132 17.48 13.17 -6.19
N ILE A 133 16.58 12.25 -6.58
CA ILE A 133 16.96 11.04 -7.32
C ILE A 133 16.58 11.23 -8.80
N MET A 134 17.54 10.98 -9.70
CA MET A 134 17.29 10.92 -11.13
C MET A 134 16.83 9.50 -11.52
N TYR A 135 15.76 9.41 -12.31
CA TYR A 135 15.22 8.14 -12.82
C TYR A 135 15.35 8.12 -14.35
N PRO A 136 16.53 7.84 -14.90
CA PRO A 136 16.75 7.89 -16.35
C PRO A 136 15.90 6.83 -17.09
N ASP A 137 15.78 5.63 -16.52
CA ASP A 137 14.93 4.54 -17.01
C ASP A 137 14.44 3.69 -15.83
N PHE A 138 13.12 3.51 -15.70
CA PHE A 138 12.54 2.71 -14.62
C PHE A 138 12.58 1.21 -14.96
N ASN A 139 12.95 0.38 -13.98
CA ASN A 139 13.13 -1.06 -14.15
C ASN A 139 11.90 -1.72 -14.81
N VAL A 140 12.15 -2.51 -15.86
CA VAL A 140 11.10 -3.19 -16.63
C VAL A 140 10.30 -4.19 -15.79
N GLN A 141 10.93 -4.87 -14.82
CA GLN A 141 10.25 -5.84 -13.95
C GLN A 141 9.27 -5.13 -13.01
N TYR A 142 9.69 -4.03 -12.38
CA TYR A 142 8.79 -3.23 -11.54
C TYR A 142 7.67 -2.60 -12.38
N SER A 143 8.00 -2.06 -13.55
CA SER A 143 7.02 -1.55 -14.52
C SER A 143 5.92 -2.58 -14.81
N LEU A 144 6.31 -3.83 -15.09
CA LEU A 144 5.37 -4.91 -15.40
C LEU A 144 4.51 -5.28 -14.19
N ILE A 145 5.07 -5.27 -12.98
CA ILE A 145 4.32 -5.51 -11.74
C ILE A 145 3.25 -4.44 -11.55
N PHE A 146 3.60 -3.15 -11.65
CA PHE A 146 2.65 -2.06 -11.50
C PHE A 146 1.61 -2.02 -12.62
N GLN A 147 2.00 -2.28 -13.86
CA GLN A 147 1.05 -2.39 -14.97
C GLN A 147 -0.01 -3.48 -14.70
N ARG A 148 0.40 -4.63 -14.16
CA ARG A 148 -0.52 -5.72 -13.78
C ARG A 148 -1.41 -5.35 -12.59
N LEU A 149 -0.86 -4.69 -11.58
CA LEU A 149 -1.64 -4.16 -10.45
C LEU A 149 -2.69 -3.16 -10.94
N ASN A 150 -2.30 -2.23 -11.81
CA ASN A 150 -3.19 -1.20 -12.34
C ASN A 150 -4.29 -1.81 -13.19
N ALA A 151 -3.94 -2.76 -14.06
CA ALA A 151 -4.92 -3.51 -14.85
C ALA A 151 -5.89 -4.32 -13.97
N PHE A 152 -5.44 -4.80 -12.81
CA PHE A 152 -6.30 -5.47 -11.83
C PHE A 152 -7.22 -4.46 -11.13
N CYS A 153 -6.69 -3.33 -10.67
CA CYS A 153 -7.43 -2.29 -9.94
C CYS A 153 -8.42 -1.51 -10.83
N ALA A 154 -8.14 -1.39 -12.13
CA ALA A 154 -9.03 -0.73 -13.09
C ALA A 154 -10.33 -1.51 -13.37
N ARG A 155 -10.42 -2.79 -13.00
CA ARG A 155 -11.62 -3.60 -13.24
C ARG A 155 -12.74 -3.21 -12.27
N PRO A 156 -13.93 -2.81 -12.77
CA PRO A 156 -15.06 -2.38 -11.92
C PRO A 156 -15.52 -3.42 -10.90
N TRP A 157 -15.37 -4.71 -11.21
CA TRP A 157 -15.76 -5.81 -10.34
C TRP A 157 -14.84 -5.97 -9.12
N ASN A 158 -13.55 -5.63 -9.24
CA ASN A 158 -12.58 -5.81 -8.15
C ASN A 158 -12.78 -4.79 -7.02
N LYS A 159 -13.17 -3.56 -7.37
CA LYS A 159 -13.64 -2.56 -6.38
C LYS A 159 -14.85 -3.07 -5.60
N LYS A 160 -15.81 -3.72 -6.28
CA LYS A 160 -17.02 -4.28 -5.65
C LYS A 160 -16.73 -5.50 -4.77
N VAL A 161 -15.81 -6.38 -5.18
CA VAL A 161 -15.42 -7.58 -4.40
C VAL A 161 -14.72 -7.21 -3.09
N ALA A 162 -13.87 -6.18 -3.09
CA ALA A 162 -13.27 -5.68 -1.86
C ALA A 162 -14.31 -5.08 -0.90
N THR A 163 -15.33 -4.38 -1.42
CA THR A 163 -16.48 -3.92 -0.62
C THR A 163 -17.29 -5.10 -0.06
N TYR A 164 -17.47 -6.17 -0.83
CA TYR A 164 -18.20 -7.37 -0.40
C TYR A 164 -17.45 -8.18 0.67
N CYS A 165 -16.13 -8.33 0.54
CA CYS A 165 -15.30 -9.02 1.54
C CYS A 165 -15.10 -8.20 2.83
N ASN A 166 -15.13 -6.86 2.76
CA ASN A 166 -15.05 -5.97 3.93
C ASN A 166 -16.42 -5.58 4.50
N THR A 167 -17.52 -6.20 4.05
CA THR A 167 -18.83 -5.91 4.66
C THR A 167 -18.80 -6.39 6.11
N PRO A 168 -18.85 -5.48 7.12
CA PRO A 168 -18.69 -5.86 8.51
C PRO A 168 -19.89 -6.67 8.97
N CYS A 169 -19.73 -7.44 10.05
CA CYS A 169 -20.78 -8.14 10.82
C CYS A 169 -22.07 -7.34 11.12
N LYS A 170 -22.16 -6.05 10.80
CA LYS A 170 -23.36 -5.22 10.90
C LYS A 170 -24.56 -5.81 10.16
N THR A 171 -24.35 -6.47 9.01
CA THR A 171 -25.45 -7.14 8.29
C THR A 171 -26.01 -8.31 9.08
N VAL A 172 -25.15 -9.09 9.74
CA VAL A 172 -25.55 -10.23 10.58
C VAL A 172 -26.28 -9.76 11.83
N VAL A 173 -25.79 -8.70 12.49
CA VAL A 173 -26.47 -8.11 13.67
C VAL A 173 -27.83 -7.53 13.32
N SER A 174 -27.96 -6.87 12.17
CA SER A 174 -29.23 -6.32 11.69
C SER A 174 -30.26 -7.43 11.43
N ILE A 175 -29.86 -8.50 10.74
CA ILE A 175 -30.72 -9.66 10.47
C ILE A 175 -31.16 -10.33 11.77
N ALA A 176 -30.24 -10.57 12.71
CA ALA A 176 -30.55 -11.16 14.01
C ALA A 176 -31.55 -10.29 14.81
N GLY A 177 -31.39 -8.96 14.78
CA GLY A 177 -32.31 -8.02 15.42
C GLY A 177 -33.73 -8.09 14.85
N ILE A 178 -33.86 -8.21 13.52
CA ILE A 178 -35.18 -8.35 12.86
C ILE A 178 -35.86 -9.65 13.27
N PHE A 179 -35.14 -10.78 13.30
CA PHE A 179 -35.69 -12.06 13.74
C PHE A 179 -36.15 -12.01 15.21
N LEU A 180 -35.34 -11.43 16.10
CA LEU A 180 -35.72 -11.25 17.51
C LEU A 180 -36.96 -10.39 17.66
N LEU A 181 -37.09 -9.32 16.88
CA LEU A 181 -38.24 -8.41 16.92
C LEU A 181 -39.53 -9.13 16.48
N VAL A 182 -39.48 -9.90 15.39
CA VAL A 182 -40.62 -10.69 14.90
C VAL A 182 -41.04 -11.75 15.92
N LEU A 183 -40.07 -12.48 16.50
CA LEU A 183 -40.35 -13.48 17.54
C LEU A 183 -41.01 -12.87 18.77
N THR A 184 -40.56 -11.68 19.19
CA THR A 184 -41.12 -10.97 20.35
C THR A 184 -42.58 -10.56 20.13
N VAL A 185 -42.92 -10.08 18.92
CA VAL A 185 -44.30 -9.72 18.57
C VAL A 185 -45.20 -10.95 18.60
N ILE A 186 -44.77 -12.05 17.99
CA ILE A 186 -45.52 -13.31 17.96
C ILE A 186 -45.78 -13.81 19.40
N GLN A 187 -44.74 -13.83 20.24
CA GLN A 187 -44.85 -14.27 21.63
C GLN A 187 -45.80 -13.38 22.45
N THR A 188 -45.79 -12.07 22.22
CA THR A 188 -46.68 -11.12 22.89
C THR A 188 -48.15 -11.34 22.51
N VAL A 189 -48.43 -11.55 21.22
CA VAL A 189 -49.80 -11.83 20.74
C VAL A 189 -50.33 -13.15 21.31
N PHE A 190 -49.53 -14.22 21.29
CA PHE A 190 -49.94 -15.49 21.89
C PHE A 190 -50.19 -15.37 23.39
N SER A 191 -49.36 -14.62 24.12
CA SER A 191 -49.54 -14.42 25.56
C SER A 191 -50.83 -13.67 25.90
N ILE A 192 -51.21 -12.67 25.09
CA ILE A 192 -52.47 -11.93 25.26
C ILE A 192 -53.68 -12.83 24.95
N LEU A 193 -53.63 -13.61 23.86
CA LEU A 193 -54.73 -14.52 23.50
C LEU A 193 -54.96 -15.61 24.55
N GLN A 194 -53.89 -16.10 25.18
CA GLN A 194 -53.98 -17.10 26.24
C GLN A 194 -54.41 -16.51 27.60
N GLY A 195 -54.10 -15.24 27.89
CA GLY A 195 -54.49 -14.57 29.13
C GLY A 195 -55.92 -14.02 29.15
N VAL A 196 -56.58 -13.97 27.99
CA VAL A 196 -57.97 -13.46 27.83
C VAL A 196 -59.01 -14.60 27.81
N HIS A 197 -58.58 -15.86 27.80
CA HIS A 197 -59.42 -17.05 27.95
C HIS A 197 -59.23 -17.68 29.33
#